data_AF-A3CJW8-F1
#
_entry.id   AF-A3CJW8-F1
#
_cell.length_a   1.000
_cell.length_b   1.000
_cell.length_c   1.000
_cell.angle_alpha   90.00
_cell.angle_beta   90.00
_cell.angle_gamma   90.00
#
_symmetry.space_group_name_H-M   'P 1'
#
loop_
_entity.id
_entity.type
_entity.pdbx_description
1 polymer ?
#
loop_
_entity_poly.entity_id
_entity_poly.type
_entity_poly.pdbx_seq_one_letter_code
_entity_poly.pdbx_strand_id
1 'polypeptide(L)' 'MYEIGHFVEMKKPHACTIKATGKKANRWEITRVGADIKIRCTNCEHLVMMSRHDFERKMKKIID' A
#
# COMPACT_ATOMS: atom_id res chain seq x y z
N MET A 1 4.63 -13.04 -6.66
CA MET A 1 4.85 -13.03 -5.19
C MET A 1 5.32 -11.62 -4.84
N TYR A 2 4.98 -11.09 -3.67
CA TYR A 2 5.42 -9.75 -3.24
C TYR A 2 6.36 -9.89 -2.04
N GLU A 3 7.40 -9.07 -1.99
CA GLU A 3 8.41 -9.08 -0.94
C GLU A 3 8.47 -7.73 -0.21
N ILE A 4 9.27 -7.68 0.86
CA ILE A 4 9.56 -6.43 1.56
C ILE A 4 10.29 -5.49 0.58
N GLY A 5 9.88 -4.24 0.51
CA GLY A 5 10.41 -3.23 -0.41
C GLY A 5 9.60 -3.07 -1.70
N HIS A 6 8.74 -4.03 -2.07
CA HIS A 6 7.91 -3.88 -3.27
C HIS A 6 6.87 -2.78 -3.13
N PHE A 7 6.51 -2.19 -4.27
CA PHE A 7 5.44 -1.22 -4.37
C PHE A 7 4.17 -1.84 -4.93
N VAL A 8 3.04 -1.55 -4.31
CA VAL A 8 1.72 -2.05 -4.69
C VAL A 8 0.71 -0.92 -4.79
N GLU A 9 -0.31 -1.15 -5.62
CA GLU A 9 -1.53 -0.35 -5.63
C GLU A 9 -2.67 -1.10 -4.95
N MET A 10 -3.45 -0.36 -4.17
CA MET A 10 -4.67 -0.87 -3.55
C MET A 10 -5.87 -0.56 -4.46
N LYS A 11 -6.95 -1.34 -4.34
CA LYS A 11 -8.23 -1.10 -5.06
C LYS A 11 -8.86 0.23 -4.66
N LYS A 12 -8.76 0.60 -3.37
CA LYS A 12 -9.16 1.92 -2.86
C LYS A 12 -7.90 2.75 -2.59
N PRO A 13 -7.79 3.97 -3.12
CA PRO A 13 -6.66 4.83 -2.84
C PRO A 13 -6.64 5.28 -1.37
N HIS A 14 -5.47 5.70 -0.92
CA HIS A 14 -5.35 6.29 0.41
C HIS A 14 -6.13 7.60 0.49
N ALA A 15 -6.64 7.93 1.67
CA ALA A 15 -7.38 9.16 1.90
C ALA A 15 -6.50 10.41 1.76
N CYS A 16 -5.17 10.30 1.86
CA CYS A 16 -4.28 11.45 1.69
C CYS A 16 -4.27 11.98 0.25
N THR A 17 -4.06 13.29 0.12
CA THR A 17 -3.95 13.98 -1.16
C THR A 17 -2.49 14.34 -1.42
N ILE A 18 -2.01 14.12 -2.65
CA ILE A 18 -0.68 14.52 -3.10
C ILE A 18 -0.72 16.03 -3.36
N LYS A 19 0.09 16.80 -2.61
CA LYS A 19 0.06 18.28 -2.66
C LYS A 19 0.33 18.83 -4.07
N ALA A 20 1.23 18.20 -4.82
CA ALA A 20 1.63 18.66 -6.16
C ALA A 20 0.56 18.45 -7.24
N THR A 21 -0.29 17.44 -7.12
CA THR A 21 -1.23 17.04 -8.18
C THR A 21 -2.71 17.15 -7.79
N GLY A 22 -3.01 17.34 -6.50
CA GLY A 22 -4.38 17.33 -5.97
C GLY A 22 -5.05 15.95 -6.00
N LYS A 23 -4.38 14.89 -6.46
CA LYS A 23 -4.93 13.53 -6.57
C LYS A 23 -4.70 12.72 -5.28
N LYS A 24 -5.51 11.68 -5.06
CA LYS A 24 -5.29 10.74 -3.95
C LYS A 24 -4.05 9.88 -4.19
N ALA A 25 -3.28 9.61 -3.14
CA ALA A 25 -2.13 8.73 -3.24
C ALA A 25 -2.58 7.26 -3.27
N ASN A 26 -1.94 6.44 -4.10
CA ASN A 26 -2.21 5.00 -4.14
C ASN A 26 -0.95 4.14 -4.28
N ARG A 27 0.22 4.73 -4.04
CA ARG A 27 1.49 4.00 -4.04
C ARG A 27 1.86 3.61 -2.62
N TRP A 28 1.87 2.31 -2.37
CA TRP A 28 2.16 1.72 -1.08
C TRP A 28 3.42 0.88 -1.16
N GLU A 29 4.26 0.96 -0.15
CA GLU A 29 5.46 0.13 0.01
C GLU A 29 5.20 -0.96 1.03
N ILE A 30 5.61 -2.19 0.75
CA ILE A 30 5.51 -3.30 1.70
C ILE A 30 6.69 -3.24 2.66
N THR A 31 6.39 -3.05 3.95
CA THR A 31 7.41 -2.97 5.03
C THR A 31 7.51 -4.25 5.84
N ARG A 32 6.50 -5.13 5.79
CA ARG A 32 6.48 -6.43 6.46
C ARG A 32 5.65 -7.42 5.66
N VAL A 33 6.18 -8.63 5.51
CA VAL A 33 5.48 -9.78 4.96
C VAL A 33 5.41 -10.89 6.02
N GLY A 34 4.26 -11.52 6.18
CA GLY A 34 4.03 -12.55 7.20
C GLY A 34 2.57 -13.00 7.21
N ALA A 35 2.06 -13.37 8.39
CA ALA A 35 0.62 -13.57 8.60
C ALA A 35 -0.15 -12.26 8.44
N ASP A 36 0.44 -11.17 8.94
CA ASP A 36 0.02 -9.80 8.71
C ASP A 36 0.97 -9.09 7.75
N ILE A 37 0.40 -8.26 6.88
CA ILE A 37 1.13 -7.42 5.95
C ILE A 37 1.08 -5.98 6.46
N LYS A 38 2.24 -5.34 6.52
CA LYS A 38 2.34 -3.91 6.87
C LYS A 38 2.76 -3.12 5.64
N ILE A 39 1.95 -2.14 5.27
CA ILE A 39 2.21 -1.25 4.15
C ILE A 39 2.38 0.21 4.61
N ARG A 40 3.25 0.94 3.92
CA ARG A 40 3.54 2.36 4.13
C ARG A 40 3.09 3.17 2.94
N CYS A 41 2.34 4.25 3.17
CA CYS A 41 2.00 5.18 2.12
C CYS A 41 3.24 6.02 1.76
N THR A 42 3.65 5.99 0.49
CA THR A 42 4.84 6.74 0.03
C THR A 42 4.67 8.26 0.00
N ASN A 43 3.46 8.78 0.20
CA ASN A 43 3.16 10.21 0.17
C ASN A 43 3.04 10.87 1.56
N CYS A 44 2.56 10.13 2.55
CA CYS A 44 2.29 10.67 3.90
C CYS A 44 2.80 9.78 5.03
N GLU A 45 3.56 8.73 4.69
CA GLU A 45 4.21 7.79 5.60
C GLU A 45 3.27 7.02 6.53
N HIS A 46 1.95 7.16 6.35
CA HIS A 46 0.95 6.44 7.12
C HIS A 46 1.12 4.92 6.97
N LEU A 47 1.11 4.22 8.10
CA LEU A 47 1.30 2.78 8.18
C LEU A 47 -0.04 2.09 8.37
N VAL A 48 -0.29 1.03 7.61
CA VAL A 48 -1.46 0.18 7.77
C VAL A 48 -1.00 -1.25 7.92
N MET A 49 -1.50 -1.93 8.95
CA MET A 49 -1.31 -3.37 9.14
C MET A 49 -2.65 -4.07 8.93
N MET A 50 -2.65 -5.17 8.17
CA MET A 50 -3.84 -5.99 7.96
C MET A 50 -3.44 -7.45 7.74
N SER A 51 -4.39 -8.35 7.93
CA SER A 51 -4.17 -9.77 7.62
C SER A 51 -3.77 -9.96 6.16
N ARG A 52 -2.98 -11.01 5.87
CA ARG A 52 -2.64 -11.37 4.49
C ARG A 52 -3.88 -11.54 3.62
N HIS A 53 -4.93 -12.17 4.15
CA HIS A 53 -6.18 -12.38 3.42
C HIS A 53 -6.87 -11.06 3.03
N ASP A 54 -6.89 -10.07 3.93
CA ASP A 54 -7.43 -8.75 3.62
C ASP A 54 -6.58 -8.00 2.61
N PHE A 55 -5.25 -8.10 2.75
CA PHE A 55 -4.32 -7.49 1.83
C PHE A 55 -4.53 -8.00 0.40
N GLU A 56 -4.58 -9.31 0.21
CA GLU A 56 -4.77 -9.93 -1.11
C GLU A 56 -6.12 -9.54 -1.74
N ARG A 57 -7.19 -9.44 -0.95
CA ARG A 57 -8.50 -8.97 -1.45
C ARG A 57 -8.50 -7.49 -1.85
N LYS A 58 -7.74 -6.65 -1.14
CA LYS A 58 -7.70 -5.19 -1.34
C LYS A 58 -6.61 -4.74 -2.30
N MET A 59 -5.57 -5.53 -2.52
CA MET A 59 -4.49 -5.25 -3.47
C MET A 59 -5.03 -5.37 -4.89
N LYS A 60 -4.62 -4.44 -5.76
CA LYS A 60 -5.02 -4.38 -7.17
C LYS A 60 -3.95 -4.98 -8.07
N LYS A 61 -2.73 -4.47 -7.95
CA LYS A 61 -1.56 -4.95 -8.68
C LYS A 61 -0.28 -4.57 -7.96
N ILE A 62 0.78 -5.29 -8.27
CA ILE A 62 2.16 -4.91 -7.95
C ILE A 62 2.62 -3.92 -9.04
N ILE A 63 3.32 -2.85 -8.64
CA ILE A 63 3.84 -1.81 -9.54
C ILE A 63 5.27 -2.12 -9.99
N ASP A 64 6.00 -2.85 -9.15
CA ASP A 64 7.42 -3.19 -9.28
C ASP A 64 7.64 -4.71 -9.33
#